data_AF-A0ABC8RKX4-F1
#
_entry.id   AF-A0ABC8RKX4-F1
#
_cell.length_a   1.000
_cell.length_b   1.000
_cell.length_c   1.000
_cell.angle_alpha   90.00
_cell.angle_beta   90.00
_cell.angle_gamma   90.00
#
_symmetry.space_group_name_H-M   'P 1'
#
loop_
_entity.id
_entity.type
_entity.pdbx_description
1 polymer ?
#
loop_
_entity_poly.entity_id
_entity_poly.type
_entity_poly.pdbx_seq_one_letter_code
_entity_poly.pdbx_strand_id
1 'polypeptide(L)'
;MDERRIVVAVDESEESMYALSWCLNNLLSQSICNTTLVLLYVKPPPPVFSSIDTTGYLFDSDAFATLQKYGKKLANSVMNKAETVYRNFNPNVCPSA
;
A
#
# COMPACT_ATOMS: atom_id res chain seq x y z
N MET A 1 20.26 19.54 6.71
CA MET A 1 20.25 18.06 6.79
C MET A 1 19.36 17.60 5.66
N ASP A 2 19.86 16.73 4.79
CA ASP A 2 19.09 16.27 3.65
C ASP A 2 18.00 15.29 4.12
N GLU A 3 16.74 15.63 3.87
CA GLU A 3 15.61 14.74 4.11
C GLU A 3 15.64 13.59 3.11
N ARG A 4 15.70 12.36 3.60
CA ARG A 4 15.60 11.17 2.75
C ARG A 4 14.14 10.73 2.66
N ARG A 5 13.67 10.42 1.46
CA ARG A 5 12.32 9.86 1.24
C ARG A 5 12.43 8.52 0.55
N ILE A 6 11.74 7.51 1.10
CA ILE A 6 11.67 6.16 0.53
C ILE A 6 10.21 5.87 0.21
N VAL A 7 9.92 5.55 -1.05
CA VAL A 7 8.60 5.10 -1.47
C VAL A 7 8.62 3.60 -1.64
N VAL A 8 7.70 2.89 -1.00
CA VAL A 8 7.54 1.44 -1.12
C VAL A 8 6.17 1.15 -1.68
N ALA A 9 6.14 0.57 -2.87
CA ALA A 9 4.91 0.08 -3.47
C ALA A 9 4.50 -1.24 -2.79
N VAL A 10 3.23 -1.33 -2.40
CA VAL A 10 2.68 -2.51 -1.71
C VAL A 10 1.43 -3.03 -2.41
N ASP A 11 1.25 -4.36 -2.38
CA ASP A 11 0.04 -5.05 -2.81
C ASP A 11 -0.40 -6.12 -1.79
N GLU A 12 -1.33 -7.00 -2.14
CA GLU A 12 -1.87 -8.04 -1.24
C GLU A 12 -0.87 -9.16 -0.94
N SER A 13 0.15 -9.34 -1.79
CA SER A 13 1.02 -10.49 -1.79
C SER A 13 1.91 -10.57 -0.55
N GLU A 14 2.36 -11.78 -0.23
CA GLU A 14 3.35 -11.98 0.85
C GLU A 14 4.73 -11.50 0.41
N GLU A 15 5.04 -11.61 -0.88
CA GLU A 15 6.28 -11.13 -1.49
C GLU A 15 6.43 -9.62 -1.29
N SER A 16 5.34 -8.85 -1.47
CA SER A 16 5.34 -7.42 -1.21
C SER A 16 5.55 -7.07 0.27
N MET A 17 4.93 -7.81 1.19
CA MET A 17 5.13 -7.61 2.64
C MET A 17 6.55 -7.97 3.07
N TYR A 18 7.13 -9.01 2.47
CA TYR A 18 8.52 -9.39 2.69
C TYR A 18 9.47 -8.30 2.18
N ALA A 19 9.23 -7.76 0.98
CA ALA A 19 10.01 -6.65 0.43
C ALA A 19 9.94 -5.40 1.33
N LEU A 20 8.76 -5.09 1.88
CA LEU A 20 8.61 -4.04 2.89
C LEU A 20 9.46 -4.33 4.13
N SER A 21 9.35 -5.52 4.70
CA SER A 21 10.13 -5.93 5.88
C SER A 21 11.64 -5.80 5.63
N TRP A 22 12.10 -6.23 4.44
CA TRP A 22 13.49 -6.08 4.02
C TRP A 22 13.88 -4.61 3.91
N CYS A 23 13.04 -3.76 3.33
CA CYS A 23 13.27 -2.32 3.22
C CYS A 23 13.44 -1.67 4.60
N LEU A 24 12.57 -1.99 5.57
CA LEU A 24 12.67 -1.47 6.94
C LEU A 24 14.00 -1.88 7.59
N ASN A 25 14.34 -3.16 7.51
CA ASN A 25 15.54 -3.72 8.13
C ASN A 25 16.86 -3.20 7.53
N ASN A 26 16.90 -2.92 6.23
CA ASN A 26 18.14 -2.59 5.52
C ASN A 26 18.29 -1.10 5.21
N LEU A 27 17.18 -0.39 4.91
CA LEU A 27 17.23 1.00 4.45
C LEU A 27 16.92 1.99 5.56
N LEU A 28 16.00 1.67 6.48
CA LEU A 28 15.62 2.56 7.58
C LEU A 28 16.50 2.41 8.81
N SER A 29 16.98 1.21 9.12
CA SER A 29 17.84 0.94 10.29
C SER A 29 19.07 1.84 10.39
N GLN A 30 19.58 2.36 9.26
CA GLN A 30 20.76 3.21 9.22
C GLN A 30 20.49 4.70 9.47
N SER A 31 19.25 5.18 9.31
CA SER A 31 18.96 6.63 9.30
C SER A 31 17.48 6.98 9.55
N ILE A 32 16.84 6.29 10.52
CA ILE A 32 15.43 6.51 10.89
C ILE A 32 15.10 7.99 11.12
N CYS A 33 15.96 8.75 11.79
CA CYS A 33 15.65 10.11 12.21
C CYS A 33 15.48 11.14 11.08
N ASN A 34 16.04 10.87 9.90
CA ASN A 34 15.97 11.79 8.75
C ASN A 34 15.25 11.16 7.54
N THR A 35 14.57 10.03 7.74
CA THR A 35 13.92 9.30 6.64
C THR A 35 12.40 9.29 6.79
N THR A 36 11.71 9.74 5.75
CA THR A 36 10.26 9.57 5.60
C THR A 36 9.97 8.35 4.72
N LEU A 37 9.21 7.40 5.25
CA LEU A 37 8.70 6.26 4.49
C LEU A 37 7.29 6.57 3.96
N VAL A 38 7.08 6.39 2.66
CA VAL A 38 5.78 6.54 2.00
C VAL A 38 5.33 5.18 1.45
N LEU A 39 4.21 4.68 1.94
CA LEU A 39 3.59 3.46 1.44
C LEU A 39 2.63 3.79 0.30
N LEU A 40 2.77 3.12 -0.85
CA LEU A 40 1.96 3.35 -2.04
C LEU A 40 1.23 2.06 -2.45
N TYR A 41 -0.09 2.08 -2.42
CA TYR A 41 -0.90 1.04 -3.07
C TYR A 41 -1.42 1.56 -4.42
N VAL A 42 -1.24 0.76 -5.47
CA VAL A 42 -1.78 1.07 -6.80
C VAL A 42 -3.12 0.36 -6.97
N LYS A 43 -4.20 1.14 -7.00
CA LYS A 43 -5.53 0.59 -7.28
C LYS A 43 -5.59 0.12 -8.75
N PRO A 44 -5.88 -1.16 -9.03
CA PRO A 44 -5.99 -1.63 -10.39
C PRO A 44 -7.14 -0.92 -11.12
N PRO A 45 -7.01 -0.69 -12.44
CA PRO A 45 -8.12 -0.18 -13.23
C PRO A 45 -9.32 -1.13 -13.13
N PRO A 46 -10.56 -0.60 -13.10
CA PRO A 46 -11.75 -1.44 -13.12
C PRO A 46 -11.69 -2.43 -14.29
N PRO A 47 -12.00 -3.72 -14.09
CA PRO A 47 -12.08 -4.66 -15.19
C PRO A 47 -13.14 -4.17 -16.18
N VAL A 48 -12.72 -3.90 -17.42
CA VAL A 48 -13.62 -3.67 -18.54
C VAL A 48 -14.10 -5.04 -19.01
N PHE A 49 -15.33 -5.41 -18.64
CA PHE A 49 -15.95 -6.66 -19.09
C PHE A 49 -16.29 -6.54 -20.58
N SER A 50 -15.39 -7.00 -21.44
CA SER A 50 -15.58 -7.04 -22.89
C SER A 50 -16.43 -8.26 -23.30
N SER A 51 -17.72 -8.29 -22.94
CA SER A 51 -18.72 -9.16 -23.62
C SER A 51 -20.15 -9.08 -23.08
N ILE A 52 -20.42 -8.39 -21.96
CA ILE A 52 -21.80 -8.19 -21.48
C ILE A 52 -22.14 -6.71 -21.66
N ASP A 53 -23.01 -6.47 -22.65
CA ASP A 53 -23.70 -5.22 -22.97
C ASP A 53 -23.08 -3.96 -22.35
N THR A 54 -22.17 -3.33 -23.09
CA THR A 54 -21.35 -2.18 -22.66
C THR A 54 -22.19 -0.99 -22.17
N THR A 55 -23.49 -1.00 -22.44
CA THR A 55 -24.49 -0.09 -21.88
C THR A 55 -24.97 -0.53 -20.49
N GLY A 56 -25.40 -1.78 -20.29
CA GLY A 56 -26.08 -2.24 -19.06
C GLY A 56 -25.28 -2.09 -17.76
N TYR A 57 -23.99 -2.42 -17.76
CA TYR A 57 -23.15 -2.32 -16.54
C TYR A 57 -22.67 -0.88 -16.25
N LEU A 58 -22.56 -0.04 -17.29
CA LEU A 58 -22.27 1.40 -17.11
C LEU A 58 -23.49 2.16 -16.57
N PHE A 59 -24.71 1.64 -16.79
CA PHE A 59 -25.96 2.22 -16.31
C PHE A 59 -26.45 1.64 -14.97
N ASP A 60 -25.88 0.52 -14.50
CA ASP A 60 -26.18 -0.03 -13.17
C ASP A 60 -25.30 0.64 -12.10
N SER A 61 -25.82 1.72 -11.51
CA SER A 61 -25.15 2.50 -10.47
C SER A 61 -24.73 1.65 -9.27
N ASP A 62 -25.50 0.60 -8.96
CA ASP A 62 -25.29 -0.22 -7.78
C ASP A 62 -24.13 -1.20 -7.98
N ALA A 63 -24.01 -1.75 -9.20
CA ALA A 63 -22.88 -2.59 -9.58
C ALA A 63 -21.55 -1.79 -9.55
N PHE A 64 -21.55 -0.57 -10.09
CA PHE A 64 -20.39 0.32 -10.05
C PHE A 64 -20.02 0.75 -8.63
N ALA A 65 -21.01 1.12 -7.80
CA ALA A 65 -20.80 1.45 -6.41
C ALA A 65 -20.20 0.28 -5.61
N THR A 66 -20.66 -0.94 -5.90
CA THR A 66 -20.14 -2.17 -5.28
C THR A 66 -18.69 -2.41 -5.66
N LEU A 67 -18.33 -2.25 -6.94
CA LEU A 67 -16.94 -2.39 -7.41
C LEU A 67 -16.01 -1.36 -6.76
N GLN A 68 -16.44 -0.11 -6.67
CA GLN A 68 -15.69 0.93 -5.97
C GLN A 68 -15.48 0.62 -4.50
N LYS A 69 -16.54 0.15 -3.82
CA LYS A 69 -16.49 -0.26 -2.41
C LYS A 69 -15.53 -1.42 -2.19
N TYR A 70 -15.54 -2.41 -3.08
CA TYR A 70 -14.59 -3.52 -3.07
C TYR A 70 -13.15 -3.03 -3.22
N GLY A 71 -12.86 -2.21 -4.23
CA GLY A 71 -11.51 -1.66 -4.44
C GLY A 71 -11.01 -0.84 -3.25
N LYS A 72 -11.88 -0.06 -2.58
CA LYS A 72 -11.54 0.65 -1.35
C LYS A 72 -11.24 -0.30 -0.18
N LYS A 73 -12.04 -1.36 -0.02
CA LYS A 73 -11.81 -2.38 1.01
C LYS A 73 -10.46 -3.08 0.80
N LEU A 74 -10.14 -3.43 -0.45
CA LEU A 74 -8.87 -4.06 -0.79
C LEU A 74 -7.69 -3.13 -0.48
N ALA A 75 -7.74 -1.88 -0.93
CA ALA A 75 -6.72 -0.89 -0.60
C ALA A 75 -6.51 -0.73 0.90
N ASN A 76 -7.59 -0.58 1.67
CA ASN A 76 -7.51 -0.49 3.13
C ASN A 76 -6.91 -1.76 3.76
N SER A 77 -7.28 -2.95 3.25
CA SER A 77 -6.74 -4.23 3.73
C SER A 77 -5.23 -4.31 3.54
N VAL A 78 -4.74 -3.95 2.34
CA VAL A 78 -3.30 -3.92 2.03
C VAL A 78 -2.57 -2.91 2.93
N MET A 79 -3.10 -1.69 3.05
CA MET A 79 -2.47 -0.65 3.87
C MET A 79 -2.42 -1.03 5.35
N ASN A 80 -3.46 -1.67 5.89
CA ASN A 80 -3.46 -2.16 7.28
C ASN A 80 -2.43 -3.29 7.50
N LYS A 81 -2.27 -4.18 6.52
CA LYS A 81 -1.26 -5.25 6.56
C LYS A 81 0.16 -4.66 6.54
N ALA A 82 0.41 -3.71 5.64
CA ALA A 82 1.68 -2.99 5.55
C ALA A 82 1.98 -2.18 6.83
N GLU A 83 0.96 -1.54 7.42
CA GLU A 83 1.09 -0.83 8.70
C GLU A 83 1.43 -1.78 9.84
N THR A 84 0.87 -2.98 9.86
CA THR A 84 1.20 -4.01 10.85
C THR A 84 2.65 -4.45 10.74
N VAL A 85 3.16 -4.66 9.52
CA VAL A 85 4.59 -4.92 9.27
C VAL A 85 5.46 -3.78 9.82
N TYR A 86 5.09 -2.53 9.55
CA TYR A 86 5.81 -1.36 10.06
C TYR A 86 5.76 -1.25 11.59
N ARG A 87 4.61 -1.49 12.23
CA ARG A 87 4.47 -1.41 13.69
C ARG A 87 5.23 -2.51 14.43
N ASN A 88 5.38 -3.67 13.80
CA ASN A 88 6.16 -4.79 14.34
C ASN A 88 7.68 -4.58 14.13
N PHE A 89 8.07 -3.65 13.25
CA PHE A 89 9.46 -3.27 13.10
C PHE A 89 9.89 -2.45 14.32
N ASN A 90 10.94 -2.92 15.01
CA ASN A 90 11.48 -2.26 16.18
C ASN A 90 12.74 -1.49 15.74
N PRO A 91 12.64 -0.20 15.38
CA PRO A 91 13.79 0.58 14.98
C PRO A 91 14.76 0.71 16.16
N ASN A 92 16.06 0.63 15.90
CA ASN A 92 17.06 1.13 16.83
C ASN A 92 16.77 2.64 17.03
N VAL A 93 16.21 3.00 18.18
CA VAL A 93 15.81 4.37 18.50
C VAL A 93 17.06 5.24 18.48
N CYS A 94 17.02 6.35 17.74
CA CYS A 94 18.12 7.30 17.76
C CYS A 94 18.34 7.78 19.20
N PRO A 95 19.59 7.86 19.70
CA PRO A 95 19.85 8.41 21.01
C PRO A 95 19.27 9.84 21.08
N SER A 96 18.41 10.08 22.06
CA SER A 96 17.96 11.41 22.42
C SER A 96 19.19 12.22 22.83
N ALA A 97 19.48 13.26 22.06
CA ALA A 97 20.48 14.28 22.38
C ALA A 97 20.09 15.05 23.66
#